data_AF-A0A7W1W1T3-F1
#
_entry.id   AF-A0A7W1W1T3-F1
#
_cell.length_a   1.000
_cell.length_b   1.000
_cell.length_c   1.000
_cell.angle_alpha   90.00
_cell.angle_beta   90.00
_cell.angle_gamma   90.00
#
_symmetry.space_group_name_H-M   'P 1'
#
loop_
_entity.id
_entity.type
_entity.pdbx_description
1 polymer ?
#
loop_
_entity_poly.entity_id
_entity_poly.type
_entity_poly.pdbx_seq_one_letter_code
_entity_poly.pdbx_strand_id
1 'polypeptide(L)'
;METKSQSCSPELWGGVECTINRVGDVFRDQLEDVGYYQRETDLEKIAALGFKKLRYPVLWEKHQPGLDGKIDWQHVSRELGALRVKGIMPIAGLLHHGSGPKHTNLLDPDFPAKLADYAGKVAAQFPWLEYYTPVNEPLTTARFSGLYGFWFPHHRSDKSFLKMLLNQMKAVVISMQAIRKINPSAKLVQTEDLSRTHSTPLLSYQARFENYRRWLSYDLLCGYVNRSHPLWKYLLSKGVTEKELLFFKENKCKPAVMGCNYYITSERYLDESIESYPLESHGRNARHKYADTASVRSNKHFGLKKLLKEVWHRYQIPIAITECHLNCTREDQLRWLNETWTSCCELKQVGVPVIAVTAWSLLGAHDWDSLLTKRKRSYETGVFDVSAGKLRPTALSKMIRQLADGRRYMHPLLEQPGWWQRIHTDSFPTGRPLIIVDGSIFEQACLERGIPYISLTAAEFLDHCGEYMDDWMRDNNAWGVILSGENCCYLLRSCLKNLAHIPVMTAIYAADPECFEISNEFEVLTIQNKSSNGMKFAHDAMNLFIDEAKGMWTVFEEGIRKNRMANTDYLLIK
;
A
#
# COMPACT_ATOMS: atom_id res chain seq x y z
N MET A 1 -11.99 33.81 -15.63
CA MET A 1 -11.53 33.58 -14.25
C MET A 1 -12.37 32.46 -13.66
N GLU A 2 -11.96 31.20 -13.88
CA GLU A 2 -12.54 30.08 -13.15
C GLU A 2 -12.17 30.26 -11.68
N THR A 3 -13.20 30.40 -10.84
CA THR A 3 -13.06 30.32 -9.40
C THR A 3 -12.41 28.99 -9.08
N LYS A 4 -11.15 29.02 -8.62
CA LYS A 4 -10.48 27.86 -8.03
C LYS A 4 -11.38 27.32 -6.92
N SER A 5 -12.18 26.33 -7.24
CA SER A 5 -12.79 25.43 -6.26
C SER A 5 -11.64 24.94 -5.40
N GLN A 6 -11.61 25.40 -4.15
CA GLN A 6 -10.64 24.96 -3.15
C GLN A 6 -10.76 23.44 -3.13
N SER A 7 -9.72 22.71 -3.59
CA SER A 7 -9.89 21.31 -3.96
C SER A 7 -10.43 20.53 -2.76
N CYS A 8 -11.64 19.98 -2.91
CA CYS A 8 -12.34 19.22 -1.88
C CYS A 8 -11.66 17.85 -1.62
N SER A 9 -10.56 17.54 -2.32
CA SER A 9 -9.84 16.27 -2.25
C SER A 9 -8.90 16.16 -1.04
N PRO A 10 -8.64 14.96 -0.51
CA PRO A 10 -7.55 14.72 0.44
C PRO A 10 -6.18 15.09 -0.16
N GLU A 11 -5.19 15.36 0.69
CA GLU A 11 -3.78 15.42 0.25
C GLU A 11 -3.30 14.02 -0.17
N LEU A 12 -2.37 13.98 -1.12
CA LEU A 12 -1.63 12.77 -1.45
C LEU A 12 -0.29 12.75 -0.69
N TRP A 13 -0.10 11.70 0.11
CA TRP A 13 1.15 11.40 0.80
C TRP A 13 1.82 10.17 0.16
N GLY A 14 3.12 10.01 0.38
CA GLY A 14 3.84 8.78 0.04
C GLY A 14 4.40 8.12 1.30
N GLY A 15 4.72 6.83 1.23
CA GLY A 15 5.45 6.15 2.30
C GLY A 15 6.26 4.96 1.81
N VAL A 16 7.46 4.79 2.36
CA VAL A 16 8.33 3.65 2.08
C VAL A 16 8.15 2.58 3.15
N GLU A 17 8.01 1.32 2.73
CA GLU A 17 8.09 0.19 3.64
C GLU A 17 9.50 0.15 4.24
N CYS A 18 9.57 0.26 5.55
CA CYS A 18 10.81 0.49 6.27
C CYS A 18 10.90 -0.33 7.55
N THR A 19 10.12 -1.41 7.65
CA THR A 19 10.16 -2.30 8.80
C THR A 19 11.57 -2.81 9.05
N ILE A 20 12.03 -2.62 10.29
CA ILE A 20 13.17 -3.34 10.84
C ILE A 20 12.64 -4.38 11.83
N ASN A 21 12.46 -5.60 11.34
CA ASN A 21 11.92 -6.71 12.10
C ASN A 21 13.04 -7.53 12.75
N ARG A 22 12.76 -8.10 13.93
CA ARG A 22 13.64 -9.07 14.59
C ARG A 22 12.93 -10.41 14.79
N VAL A 23 13.54 -11.49 14.31
CA VAL A 23 13.11 -12.89 14.55
C VAL A 23 14.32 -13.66 15.07
N GLY A 24 14.22 -14.19 16.29
CA GLY A 24 15.37 -14.68 17.03
C GLY A 24 16.43 -13.57 17.17
N ASP A 25 17.65 -13.85 16.72
CA ASP A 25 18.76 -12.89 16.71
C ASP A 25 19.00 -12.23 15.35
N VAL A 26 18.13 -12.49 14.37
CA VAL A 26 18.24 -11.94 13.01
C VAL A 26 17.40 -10.68 12.90
N PHE A 27 18.05 -9.59 12.51
CA PHE A 27 17.38 -8.37 12.07
C PHE A 27 17.18 -8.39 10.56
N ARG A 28 16.03 -7.90 10.11
CA ARG A 28 15.72 -7.70 8.70
C ARG A 28 15.33 -6.26 8.47
N ASP A 29 15.96 -5.61 7.50
CA ASP A 29 15.73 -4.23 7.12
C ASP A 29 15.12 -4.19 5.71
N GLN A 30 13.86 -3.76 5.61
CA GLN A 30 13.16 -3.70 4.32
C GLN A 30 13.81 -2.71 3.35
N LEU A 31 14.40 -1.61 3.82
CA LEU A 31 15.11 -0.66 2.96
C LEU A 31 16.40 -1.25 2.40
N GLU A 32 17.04 -2.15 3.15
CA GLU A 32 18.19 -2.91 2.66
C GLU A 32 17.76 -3.99 1.66
N ASP A 33 16.71 -4.76 1.97
CA ASP A 33 16.21 -5.83 1.08
C ASP A 33 15.75 -5.25 -0.28
N VAL A 34 15.16 -4.04 -0.31
CA VAL A 34 14.81 -3.34 -1.56
C VAL A 34 15.97 -2.53 -2.17
N GLY A 35 17.17 -2.54 -1.58
CA GLY A 35 18.37 -1.85 -2.10
C GLY A 35 18.34 -0.32 -2.05
N TYR A 36 17.53 0.29 -1.19
CA TYR A 36 17.34 1.73 -1.12
C TYR A 36 18.62 2.48 -0.72
N TYR A 37 19.38 1.97 0.25
CA TYR A 37 20.59 2.64 0.72
C TYR A 37 21.69 2.79 -0.34
N GLN A 38 21.68 1.94 -1.37
CA GLN A 38 22.65 1.94 -2.45
C GLN A 38 22.19 2.79 -3.66
N ARG A 39 20.93 3.21 -3.73
CA ARG A 39 20.38 3.96 -4.87
C ARG A 39 20.15 5.43 -4.52
N GLU A 40 21.08 6.28 -4.91
CA GLU A 40 21.08 7.71 -4.54
C GLU A 40 19.96 8.53 -5.19
N THR A 41 19.47 8.13 -6.37
CA THR A 41 18.48 8.89 -7.14
C THR A 41 17.02 8.58 -6.78
N ASP A 42 16.78 7.64 -5.86
CA ASP A 42 15.42 7.16 -5.57
C ASP A 42 14.53 8.29 -5.04
N LEU A 43 15.05 9.12 -4.13
CA LEU A 43 14.30 10.21 -3.54
C LEU A 43 13.90 11.28 -4.55
N GLU A 44 14.75 11.58 -5.54
CA GLU A 44 14.44 12.55 -6.59
C GLU A 44 13.25 12.10 -7.43
N LYS A 45 13.23 10.81 -7.81
CA LYS A 45 12.12 10.20 -8.56
C LYS A 45 10.84 10.13 -7.74
N ILE A 46 10.95 9.84 -6.44
CA ILE A 46 9.82 9.88 -5.51
C ILE A 46 9.27 11.30 -5.38
N ALA A 47 10.14 12.30 -5.23
CA ALA A 47 9.74 13.69 -5.08
C ALA A 47 9.03 14.24 -6.32
N ALA A 48 9.42 13.76 -7.51
CA ALA A 48 8.78 14.11 -8.78
C ALA A 48 7.32 13.62 -8.91
N LEU A 49 6.82 12.79 -7.99
CA LEU A 49 5.42 12.34 -7.99
C LEU A 49 4.43 13.36 -7.42
N GLY A 50 4.90 14.46 -6.79
CA GLY A 50 4.04 15.57 -6.35
C GLY A 50 3.43 15.44 -4.94
N PHE A 51 3.98 14.58 -4.08
CA PHE A 51 3.49 14.41 -2.71
C PHE A 51 3.62 15.68 -1.87
N LYS A 52 2.63 15.93 -0.98
CA LYS A 52 2.71 17.02 0.01
C LYS A 52 3.49 16.61 1.25
N LYS A 53 3.36 15.35 1.66
CA LYS A 53 4.09 14.77 2.79
C LYS A 53 4.63 13.40 2.42
N LEU A 54 5.74 13.02 3.05
CA LEU A 54 6.33 11.69 2.90
C LEU A 54 6.52 11.06 4.28
N ARG A 55 5.94 9.89 4.51
CA ARG A 55 6.26 9.04 5.68
C ARG A 55 7.67 8.53 5.49
N TYR A 56 8.62 9.15 6.20
CA TYR A 56 10.04 8.93 6.00
C TYR A 56 10.67 8.32 7.28
N PRO A 57 11.44 7.24 7.14
CA PRO A 57 12.05 6.53 8.27
C PRO A 57 13.23 7.32 8.87
N VAL A 58 13.19 7.49 10.19
CA VAL A 58 14.31 7.92 11.03
C VAL A 58 14.54 6.87 12.12
N LEU A 59 14.78 5.62 11.70
CA LEU A 59 14.63 4.42 12.53
C LEU A 59 15.73 4.27 13.58
N TRP A 60 15.32 4.03 14.82
CA TRP A 60 16.22 3.86 15.95
C TRP A 60 17.17 2.67 15.76
N GLU A 61 16.64 1.52 15.31
CA GLU A 61 17.41 0.30 15.07
C GLU A 61 18.53 0.48 14.05
N LYS A 62 18.30 1.36 13.06
CA LYS A 62 19.26 1.62 11.99
C LYS A 62 20.34 2.59 12.43
N HIS A 63 19.94 3.72 13.00
CA HIS A 63 20.86 4.82 13.26
C HIS A 63 21.65 4.66 14.56
N GLN A 64 21.13 3.91 15.53
CA GLN A 64 21.79 3.67 16.81
C GLN A 64 21.69 2.19 17.25
N PRO A 65 22.32 1.25 16.52
CA PRO A 65 22.20 -0.18 16.80
C PRO A 65 22.86 -0.59 18.13
N GLY A 66 23.91 0.12 18.55
CA GLY A 66 24.65 -0.10 19.81
C GLY A 66 24.32 0.94 20.87
N LEU A 67 24.37 0.56 22.15
CA LEU A 67 24.04 1.44 23.28
C LEU A 67 24.94 2.68 23.34
N ASP A 68 26.26 2.48 23.18
CA ASP A 68 27.28 3.54 23.18
C ASP A 68 27.62 4.04 21.76
N GLY A 69 26.89 3.56 20.75
CA GLY A 69 27.09 3.95 19.37
C GLY A 69 26.73 5.42 19.16
N LYS A 70 27.63 6.18 18.51
CA LYS A 70 27.24 7.48 17.93
C LYS A 70 26.14 7.24 16.91
N ILE A 71 25.14 8.12 16.92
CA ILE A 71 24.05 8.05 15.93
C ILE A 71 24.61 8.43 14.57
N ASP A 72 24.42 7.55 13.58
CA ASP A 72 24.76 7.87 12.19
C ASP A 72 23.63 8.67 11.54
N TRP A 73 23.90 9.96 11.32
CA TRP A 73 22.97 10.89 10.68
C TRP A 73 23.21 11.07 9.18
N GLN A 74 24.27 10.50 8.61
CA GLN A 74 24.78 10.90 7.29
C GLN A 74 23.74 10.72 6.19
N HIS A 75 23.20 9.50 6.07
CA HIS A 75 22.19 9.18 5.07
C HIS A 75 20.90 9.98 5.31
N VAL A 76 20.33 9.90 6.52
CA VAL A 76 19.05 10.56 6.82
C VAL A 76 19.11 12.10 6.73
N SER A 77 20.24 12.73 7.06
CA SER A 77 20.39 14.19 6.92
C SER A 77 20.33 14.63 5.47
N ARG A 78 20.95 13.87 4.56
CA ARG A 78 20.91 14.13 3.12
C ARG A 78 19.49 14.00 2.59
N GLU A 79 18.80 12.91 2.91
CA GLU A 79 17.45 12.63 2.40
C GLU A 79 16.41 13.62 2.96
N LEU A 80 16.44 13.89 4.27
CA LEU A 80 15.57 14.91 4.87
C LEU A 80 15.87 16.32 4.35
N GLY A 81 17.14 16.63 4.10
CA GLY A 81 17.55 17.90 3.47
C GLY A 81 16.98 18.05 2.06
N ALA A 82 17.07 17.00 1.24
CA ALA A 82 16.50 16.97 -0.10
C ALA A 82 14.97 17.12 -0.09
N LEU A 83 14.27 16.41 0.80
CA LEU A 83 12.81 16.58 0.99
C LEU A 83 12.44 18.02 1.33
N ARG A 84 13.20 18.64 2.23
CA ARG A 84 12.98 20.04 2.63
C ARG A 84 13.18 21.01 1.47
N VAL A 85 14.23 20.84 0.67
CA VAL A 85 14.47 21.66 -0.54
C VAL A 85 13.35 21.49 -1.56
N LYS A 86 12.79 20.29 -1.70
CA LYS A 86 11.66 20.00 -2.59
C LYS A 86 10.29 20.42 -2.01
N GLY A 87 10.25 20.95 -0.79
CA GLY A 87 9.00 21.37 -0.13
C GLY A 87 8.09 20.21 0.27
N ILE A 88 8.63 18.98 0.38
CA ILE A 88 7.89 17.81 0.83
C ILE A 88 8.09 17.67 2.33
N MET A 89 7.00 17.72 3.10
CA MET A 89 7.07 17.65 4.56
C MET A 89 7.26 16.19 5.03
N PRO A 90 8.34 15.84 5.74
CA PRO A 90 8.50 14.51 6.28
C PRO A 90 7.55 14.26 7.46
N ILE A 91 7.02 13.04 7.54
CA ILE A 91 6.43 12.46 8.75
C ILE A 91 7.45 11.45 9.26
N ALA A 92 8.22 11.83 10.29
CA ALA A 92 9.36 11.06 10.78
C ALA A 92 8.91 9.83 11.58
N GLY A 93 9.18 8.63 11.03
CA GLY A 93 8.91 7.35 11.69
C GLY A 93 10.11 6.86 12.49
N LEU A 94 9.99 6.69 13.81
CA LEU A 94 11.14 6.34 14.67
C LEU A 94 11.28 4.83 14.91
N LEU A 95 10.17 4.11 14.82
CA LEU A 95 10.08 2.65 14.96
C LEU A 95 8.96 2.13 14.05
N HIS A 96 9.26 1.15 13.19
CA HIS A 96 8.27 0.56 12.29
C HIS A 96 8.29 -0.97 12.42
N HIS A 97 7.29 -1.53 13.11
CA HIS A 97 7.16 -2.97 13.41
C HIS A 97 8.35 -3.66 14.11
N GLY A 98 9.32 -2.87 14.58
CA GLY A 98 10.50 -3.36 15.28
C GLY A 98 10.33 -3.47 16.80
N SER A 99 11.38 -3.97 17.44
CA SER A 99 11.47 -4.09 18.90
C SER A 99 12.55 -3.17 19.51
N GLY A 100 13.05 -2.21 18.71
CA GLY A 100 14.20 -1.39 19.07
C GLY A 100 15.53 -2.11 18.79
N PRO A 101 16.67 -1.42 19.01
CA PRO A 101 18.00 -1.98 18.81
C PRO A 101 18.26 -3.21 19.67
N LYS A 102 19.33 -3.96 19.37
CA LYS A 102 19.68 -5.25 20.00
C LYS A 102 19.72 -5.22 21.53
N HIS A 103 20.01 -4.08 22.14
CA HIS A 103 20.16 -3.88 23.58
C HIS A 103 18.84 -3.58 24.34
N THR A 104 17.69 -3.60 23.67
CA THR A 104 16.37 -3.45 24.29
C THR A 104 15.35 -4.38 23.60
N ASN A 105 14.11 -4.35 24.08
CA ASN A 105 12.96 -5.01 23.46
C ASN A 105 11.65 -4.45 24.01
N LEU A 106 10.51 -4.88 23.45
CA LEU A 106 9.19 -4.35 23.84
C LEU A 106 8.77 -4.66 25.30
N LEU A 107 9.38 -5.65 25.97
CA LEU A 107 9.14 -5.94 27.39
C LEU A 107 10.06 -5.17 28.34
N ASP A 108 11.15 -4.60 27.84
CA ASP A 108 12.09 -3.81 28.63
C ASP A 108 11.35 -2.63 29.30
N PRO A 109 11.33 -2.53 30.63
CA PRO A 109 10.67 -1.42 31.32
C PRO A 109 11.26 -0.05 30.96
N ASP A 110 12.52 -0.01 30.51
CA ASP A 110 13.20 1.22 30.08
C ASP A 110 12.99 1.54 28.60
N PHE A 111 12.35 0.64 27.82
CA PHE A 111 12.04 0.87 26.41
C PHE A 111 11.41 2.25 26.15
N PRO A 112 10.41 2.71 26.94
CA PRO A 112 9.84 4.03 26.75
C PRO A 112 10.88 5.15 26.85
N ALA A 113 11.73 5.11 27.87
CA ALA A 113 12.72 6.15 28.15
C ALA A 113 13.83 6.15 27.09
N LYS A 114 14.28 4.96 26.67
CA LYS A 114 15.29 4.79 25.62
C LYS A 114 14.81 5.32 24.26
N LEU A 115 13.56 5.02 23.86
CA LEU A 115 13.01 5.59 22.63
C LEU A 115 12.84 7.10 22.73
N ALA A 116 12.43 7.63 23.89
CA ALA A 116 12.28 9.06 24.09
C ALA A 116 13.60 9.83 24.03
N ASP A 117 14.69 9.24 24.53
CA ASP A 117 16.05 9.79 24.40
C ASP A 117 16.45 9.88 22.91
N TYR A 118 16.26 8.80 22.15
CA TYR A 118 16.49 8.82 20.70
C TYR A 118 15.61 9.86 19.99
N ALA A 119 14.31 9.92 20.32
CA ALA A 119 13.37 10.89 19.76
C ALA A 119 13.78 12.34 20.06
N GLY A 120 14.27 12.63 21.27
CA GLY A 120 14.82 13.93 21.64
C GLY A 120 16.06 14.29 20.81
N LYS A 121 16.95 13.33 20.56
CA LYS A 121 18.13 13.51 19.70
C LYS A 121 17.75 13.75 18.24
N VAL A 122 16.73 13.06 17.72
CA VAL A 122 16.17 13.33 16.38
C VAL A 122 15.63 14.75 16.28
N ALA A 123 14.83 15.19 17.27
CA ALA A 123 14.29 16.55 17.29
C ALA A 123 15.38 17.61 17.44
N ALA A 124 16.43 17.37 18.22
CA ALA A 124 17.58 18.27 18.33
C ALA A 124 18.38 18.37 17.03
N GLN A 125 18.55 17.24 16.32
CA GLN A 125 19.26 17.20 15.03
C GLN A 125 18.44 17.84 13.90
N PHE A 126 17.13 17.66 13.91
CA PHE A 126 16.22 18.16 12.88
C PHE A 126 15.07 18.96 13.50
N PRO A 127 15.34 20.14 14.11
CA PRO A 127 14.35 20.90 14.89
C PRO A 127 13.18 21.44 14.04
N TRP A 128 13.34 21.44 12.72
CA TRP A 128 12.33 21.85 11.75
C TRP A 128 11.30 20.77 11.42
N LEU A 129 11.53 19.50 11.82
CA LEU A 129 10.55 18.44 11.62
C LEU A 129 9.31 18.71 12.47
N GLU A 130 8.15 18.68 11.83
CA GLU A 130 6.86 18.98 12.47
C GLU A 130 6.04 17.71 12.77
N TYR A 131 6.08 16.70 11.91
CA TYR A 131 5.21 15.52 12.02
C TYR A 131 6.02 14.27 12.41
N TYR A 132 5.50 13.51 13.37
CA TYR A 132 6.17 12.33 13.90
C TYR A 132 5.21 11.15 14.07
N THR A 133 5.73 9.96 13.83
CA THR A 133 5.16 8.67 14.22
C THR A 133 6.22 7.93 15.06
N PRO A 134 6.26 8.12 16.39
CA PRO A 134 7.28 7.47 17.21
C PRO A 134 7.23 5.94 17.13
N VAL A 135 6.03 5.36 17.09
CA VAL A 135 5.83 3.91 16.92
C VAL A 135 4.67 3.66 15.94
N ASN A 136 4.95 2.93 14.86
CA ASN A 136 3.95 2.44 13.91
C ASN A 136 3.19 1.23 14.49
N GLU A 137 1.86 1.22 14.37
CA GLU A 137 0.97 0.12 14.77
C GLU A 137 1.37 -0.60 16.08
N PRO A 138 1.32 0.10 17.24
CA PRO A 138 1.71 -0.49 18.52
C PRO A 138 0.93 -1.77 18.88
N LEU A 139 -0.36 -1.82 18.55
CA LEU A 139 -1.23 -2.97 18.85
C LEU A 139 -0.90 -4.16 17.96
N THR A 140 -0.78 -3.97 16.64
CA THR A 140 -0.36 -5.03 15.71
C THR A 140 0.98 -5.61 16.12
N THR A 141 1.97 -4.76 16.37
CA THR A 141 3.33 -5.18 16.74
C THR A 141 3.34 -5.93 18.08
N ALA A 142 2.56 -5.48 19.07
CA ALA A 142 2.41 -6.20 20.34
C ALA A 142 1.71 -7.56 20.17
N ARG A 143 0.72 -7.69 19.29
CA ARG A 143 0.05 -8.98 19.00
C ARG A 143 1.03 -9.96 18.38
N PHE A 144 1.77 -9.55 17.35
CA PHE A 144 2.77 -10.42 16.71
C PHE A 144 3.91 -10.82 17.63
N SER A 145 4.35 -9.93 18.52
CA SER A 145 5.50 -10.17 19.40
C SER A 145 5.14 -10.89 20.71
N GLY A 146 3.98 -10.59 21.27
CA GLY A 146 3.60 -10.99 22.63
C GLY A 146 2.40 -11.93 22.75
N LEU A 147 1.53 -11.97 21.73
CA LEU A 147 0.34 -12.83 21.73
C LEU A 147 0.53 -14.06 20.82
N TYR A 148 1.05 -13.86 19.61
CA TYR A 148 1.25 -14.94 18.63
C TYR A 148 2.68 -15.49 18.63
N GLY A 149 3.63 -14.67 19.08
CA GLY A 149 5.03 -15.03 19.19
C GLY A 149 5.73 -15.22 17.84
N PHE A 150 5.28 -14.52 16.79
CA PHE A 150 5.92 -14.51 15.48
C PHE A 150 7.17 -13.67 15.46
N TRP A 151 7.15 -12.52 16.14
CA TRP A 151 8.28 -11.58 16.21
C TRP A 151 8.92 -11.58 17.59
N PHE A 152 10.17 -11.14 17.66
CA PHE A 152 10.90 -11.04 18.92
C PHE A 152 10.15 -10.19 19.94
N PRO A 153 10.09 -10.56 21.24
CA PRO A 153 10.75 -11.69 21.91
C PRO A 153 9.96 -13.02 21.90
N HIS A 154 9.02 -13.22 20.98
CA HIS A 154 8.30 -14.48 20.75
C HIS A 154 7.43 -14.97 21.93
N HIS A 155 6.94 -14.05 22.77
CA HIS A 155 6.02 -14.43 23.84
C HIS A 155 4.63 -14.78 23.29
N ARG A 156 3.90 -15.59 24.06
CA ARG A 156 2.55 -16.09 23.69
C ARG A 156 1.58 -15.98 24.86
N SER A 157 1.46 -14.80 25.45
CA SER A 157 0.56 -14.56 26.59
C SER A 157 -0.06 -13.17 26.56
N ASP A 158 -1.31 -13.07 27.04
CA ASP A 158 -1.99 -11.77 27.21
C ASP A 158 -1.16 -10.80 28.06
N LYS A 159 -0.50 -11.29 29.13
CA LYS A 159 0.32 -10.47 30.03
C LYS A 159 1.48 -9.82 29.29
N SER A 160 2.24 -10.61 28.51
CA SER A 160 3.35 -10.10 27.71
C SER A 160 2.86 -9.14 26.63
N PHE A 161 1.81 -9.51 25.88
CA PHE A 161 1.16 -8.66 24.89
C PHE A 161 0.78 -7.28 25.45
N LEU A 162 0.05 -7.25 26.56
CA LEU A 162 -0.39 -6.00 27.18
C LEU A 162 0.78 -5.17 27.70
N LYS A 163 1.80 -5.81 28.27
CA LYS A 163 3.01 -5.10 28.73
C LYS A 163 3.75 -4.45 27.57
N MET A 164 3.92 -5.16 26.45
CA MET A 164 4.53 -4.62 25.22
C MET A 164 3.71 -3.48 24.63
N LEU A 165 2.38 -3.60 24.59
CA LEU A 165 1.50 -2.51 24.14
C LEU A 165 1.69 -1.28 25.02
N LEU A 166 1.59 -1.41 26.34
CA LEU A 166 1.70 -0.27 27.26
C LEU A 166 3.08 0.38 27.23
N ASN A 167 4.15 -0.40 27.07
CA ASN A 167 5.49 0.14 26.90
C ASN A 167 5.59 0.97 25.62
N GLN A 168 5.11 0.46 24.47
CA GLN A 168 5.08 1.24 23.22
C GLN A 168 4.22 2.50 23.35
N MET A 169 3.03 2.41 23.95
CA MET A 169 2.16 3.57 24.12
C MET A 169 2.78 4.63 25.04
N LYS A 170 3.43 4.22 26.13
CA LYS A 170 4.21 5.14 26.99
C LYS A 170 5.34 5.78 26.19
N ALA A 171 6.06 4.98 25.39
CA ALA A 171 7.14 5.45 24.54
C ALA A 171 6.67 6.55 23.59
N VAL A 172 5.50 6.40 22.96
CA VAL A 172 4.88 7.46 22.14
C VAL A 172 4.67 8.75 22.96
N VAL A 173 4.03 8.65 24.13
CA VAL A 173 3.74 9.80 24.99
C VAL A 173 5.03 10.55 25.36
N ILE A 174 6.02 9.85 25.90
CA ILE A 174 7.22 10.50 26.41
C ILE A 174 8.20 10.90 25.30
N SER A 175 8.20 10.22 24.15
CA SER A 175 8.91 10.68 22.94
C SER A 175 8.33 12.00 22.45
N MET A 176 7.00 12.12 22.36
CA MET A 176 6.38 13.39 21.97
C MET A 176 6.62 14.51 22.98
N GLN A 177 6.71 14.20 24.28
CA GLN A 177 7.13 15.18 25.29
C GLN A 177 8.57 15.63 25.07
N ALA A 178 9.50 14.71 24.81
CA ALA A 178 10.90 15.03 24.53
C ALA A 178 11.05 15.87 23.25
N ILE A 179 10.38 15.48 22.17
CA ILE A 179 10.35 16.21 20.90
C ILE A 179 9.79 17.63 21.11
N ARG A 180 8.69 17.78 21.87
CA ARG A 180 8.04 19.08 22.10
C ARG A 180 8.83 20.04 22.99
N LYS A 181 9.82 19.56 23.74
CA LYS A 181 10.78 20.45 24.42
C LYS A 181 11.65 21.21 23.42
N ILE A 182 11.91 20.62 22.24
CA ILE A 182 12.70 21.23 21.17
C ILE A 182 11.80 21.95 20.16
N ASN A 183 10.73 21.29 19.69
CA ASN A 183 9.73 21.86 18.80
C ASN A 183 8.33 21.79 19.44
N PRO A 184 7.89 22.83 20.16
CA PRO A 184 6.57 22.86 20.81
C PRO A 184 5.38 22.65 19.86
N SER A 185 5.56 22.91 18.56
CA SER A 185 4.52 22.74 17.53
C SER A 185 4.48 21.33 16.94
N ALA A 186 5.33 20.40 17.39
CA ALA A 186 5.38 19.05 16.85
C ALA A 186 4.06 18.27 17.01
N LYS A 187 3.64 17.63 15.92
CA LYS A 187 2.38 16.93 15.72
C LYS A 187 2.60 15.42 15.69
N LEU A 188 1.79 14.71 16.48
CA LEU A 188 1.73 13.25 16.45
C LEU A 188 0.78 12.80 15.33
N VAL A 189 1.30 11.96 14.43
CA VAL A 189 0.52 11.11 13.52
C VAL A 189 0.60 9.70 14.07
N GLN A 190 -0.42 9.27 14.81
CA GLN A 190 -0.44 7.92 15.37
C GLN A 190 -1.12 6.98 14.38
N THR A 191 -0.43 5.90 14.02
CA THR A 191 -0.95 4.86 13.13
C THR A 191 -1.39 3.62 13.88
N GLU A 192 -2.39 2.93 13.34
CA GLU A 192 -2.82 1.58 13.73
C GLU A 192 -3.58 0.93 12.56
N ASP A 193 -3.57 -0.40 12.50
CA ASP A 193 -4.42 -1.17 11.58
C ASP A 193 -5.91 -0.90 11.89
N LEU A 194 -6.65 -0.45 10.87
CA LEU A 194 -8.08 -0.21 10.92
C LEU A 194 -8.84 -1.50 10.59
N SER A 195 -8.85 -2.43 11.54
CA SER A 195 -9.55 -3.71 11.40
C SER A 195 -10.96 -3.70 11.99
N ARG A 196 -11.76 -4.72 11.66
CA ARG A 196 -13.01 -5.07 12.36
C ARG A 196 -13.19 -6.58 12.35
N THR A 197 -13.66 -7.12 13.48
CA THR A 197 -14.00 -8.54 13.58
C THR A 197 -15.52 -8.72 13.51
N HIS A 198 -15.95 -9.54 12.57
CA HIS A 198 -17.31 -10.01 12.38
C HIS A 198 -17.42 -11.47 12.81
N SER A 199 -18.63 -11.96 13.02
CA SER A 199 -18.82 -13.37 13.36
C SER A 199 -20.22 -13.87 13.06
N THR A 200 -20.39 -15.18 13.17
CA THR A 200 -21.67 -15.83 13.43
C THR A 200 -22.27 -15.42 14.80
N PRO A 201 -23.56 -15.69 15.06
CA PRO A 201 -24.19 -15.36 16.34
C PRO A 201 -23.51 -15.99 17.56
N LEU A 202 -23.07 -17.25 17.47
CA LEU A 202 -22.43 -17.99 18.57
C LEU A 202 -21.14 -17.30 19.05
N LEU A 203 -20.36 -16.75 18.12
CA LEU A 203 -19.06 -16.14 18.37
C LEU A 203 -19.13 -14.62 18.60
N SER A 204 -20.34 -14.05 18.68
CA SER A 204 -20.55 -12.59 18.85
C SER A 204 -19.87 -12.00 20.08
N TYR A 205 -19.67 -12.79 21.16
CA TYR A 205 -18.92 -12.36 22.34
C TYR A 205 -17.43 -12.11 22.02
N GLN A 206 -16.83 -12.97 21.18
CA GLN A 206 -15.42 -12.87 20.80
C GLN A 206 -15.22 -11.70 19.83
N ALA A 207 -16.08 -11.58 18.81
CA ALA A 207 -16.04 -10.44 17.89
C ALA A 207 -16.19 -9.11 18.64
N ARG A 208 -17.10 -9.04 19.61
CA ARG A 208 -17.27 -7.84 20.46
C ARG A 208 -16.01 -7.53 21.28
N PHE A 209 -15.37 -8.53 21.86
CA PHE A 209 -14.12 -8.35 22.60
C PHE A 209 -13.01 -7.79 21.70
N GLU A 210 -12.81 -8.38 20.50
CA GLU A 210 -11.81 -7.91 19.54
C GLU A 210 -12.11 -6.51 19.03
N ASN A 211 -13.38 -6.19 18.80
CA ASN A 211 -13.80 -4.86 18.38
C ASN A 211 -13.64 -3.78 19.46
N TYR A 212 -13.56 -4.14 20.75
CA TYR A 212 -13.07 -3.23 21.79
C TYR A 212 -11.55 -3.17 21.82
N ARG A 213 -10.87 -4.29 21.59
CA ARG A 213 -9.40 -4.39 21.68
C ARG A 213 -8.70 -3.61 20.57
N ARG A 214 -9.23 -3.61 19.35
CA ARG A 214 -8.68 -2.87 18.20
C ARG A 214 -8.48 -1.37 18.46
N TRP A 215 -9.22 -0.80 19.41
CA TRP A 215 -9.16 0.63 19.73
C TRP A 215 -8.09 0.99 20.78
N LEU A 216 -7.45 0.01 21.43
CA LEU A 216 -6.61 0.27 22.60
C LEU A 216 -5.49 1.29 22.36
N SER A 217 -4.80 1.27 21.22
CA SER A 217 -3.74 2.25 20.93
C SER A 217 -4.27 3.69 20.99
N TYR A 218 -5.40 3.95 20.35
CA TYR A 218 -6.01 5.27 20.33
C TYR A 218 -6.70 5.62 21.65
N ASP A 219 -7.41 4.67 22.25
CA ASP A 219 -8.10 4.87 23.52
C ASP A 219 -7.13 5.18 24.66
N LEU A 220 -5.95 4.55 24.67
CA LEU A 220 -4.90 4.88 25.62
C LEU A 220 -4.42 6.33 25.40
N LEU A 221 -3.96 6.69 24.20
CA LEU A 221 -3.42 8.04 23.95
C LEU A 221 -4.44 9.18 24.16
N CYS A 222 -5.71 8.92 23.90
CA CYS A 222 -6.80 9.88 24.12
C CYS A 222 -7.29 9.91 25.57
N GLY A 223 -6.83 8.98 26.43
CA GLY A 223 -7.23 8.88 27.83
C GLY A 223 -8.64 8.32 28.04
N TYR A 224 -9.13 7.51 27.11
CA TYR A 224 -10.46 6.88 27.14
C TYR A 224 -10.49 5.57 27.93
N VAL A 225 -9.33 4.93 28.15
CA VAL A 225 -9.23 3.78 29.05
C VAL A 225 -9.31 4.22 30.50
N ASN A 226 -10.45 3.97 31.15
CA ASN A 226 -10.72 4.26 32.56
C ASN A 226 -11.57 3.14 33.17
N ARG A 227 -11.99 3.27 34.44
CA ARG A 227 -12.73 2.24 35.18
C ARG A 227 -14.04 1.78 34.54
N SER A 228 -14.67 2.59 33.69
CA SER A 228 -15.88 2.21 32.93
C SER A 228 -15.57 1.61 31.56
N HIS A 229 -14.30 1.53 31.15
CA HIS A 229 -13.91 0.99 29.86
C HIS A 229 -14.26 -0.51 29.78
N PRO A 230 -14.85 -1.01 28.69
CA PRO A 230 -15.28 -2.41 28.57
C PRO A 230 -14.18 -3.44 28.82
N LEU A 231 -12.92 -3.09 28.51
CA LEU A 231 -11.77 -3.95 28.73
C LEU A 231 -11.08 -3.76 30.09
N TRP A 232 -11.55 -2.85 30.96
CA TRP A 232 -10.86 -2.52 32.22
C TRP A 232 -10.59 -3.77 33.08
N LYS A 233 -11.62 -4.59 33.33
CA LYS A 233 -11.49 -5.83 34.11
C LYS A 233 -10.55 -6.83 33.46
N TYR A 234 -10.60 -6.96 32.13
CA TYR A 234 -9.68 -7.83 31.38
C TYR A 234 -8.23 -7.37 31.57
N LEU A 235 -7.95 -6.09 31.36
CA LEU A 235 -6.60 -5.52 31.51
C LEU A 235 -6.02 -5.81 32.91
N LEU A 236 -6.80 -5.54 33.97
CA LEU A 236 -6.37 -5.82 35.35
C LEU A 236 -6.13 -7.31 35.62
N SER A 237 -7.06 -8.17 35.19
CA SER A 237 -6.94 -9.63 35.38
C SER A 237 -5.73 -10.25 34.67
N LYS A 238 -5.17 -9.56 33.67
CA LYS A 238 -3.97 -9.99 32.93
C LYS A 238 -2.68 -9.36 33.46
N GLY A 239 -2.74 -8.70 34.62
CA GLY A 239 -1.58 -8.21 35.35
C GLY A 239 -1.15 -6.79 34.99
N VAL A 240 -1.98 -6.03 34.26
CA VAL A 240 -1.79 -4.59 34.13
C VAL A 240 -2.26 -3.93 35.42
N THR A 241 -1.45 -3.04 35.99
CA THR A 241 -1.86 -2.31 37.19
C THR A 241 -2.74 -1.12 36.85
N GLU A 242 -3.60 -0.73 37.78
CA GLU A 242 -4.44 0.48 37.63
C GLU A 242 -3.59 1.74 37.41
N LYS A 243 -2.46 1.86 38.13
CA LYS A 243 -1.49 2.96 37.95
C LYS A 243 -0.96 3.04 36.52
N GLU A 244 -0.67 1.90 35.89
CA GLU A 244 -0.19 1.86 34.51
C GLU A 244 -1.25 2.31 33.50
N LEU A 245 -2.53 2.03 33.75
CA LEU A 245 -3.63 2.50 32.90
C LEU A 245 -3.92 3.99 33.10
N LEU A 246 -3.95 4.45 34.35
CA LEU A 246 -4.25 5.85 34.68
C LEU A 246 -3.16 6.82 34.24
N PHE A 247 -1.93 6.35 34.05
CA PHE A 247 -0.84 7.12 33.43
C PHE A 247 -1.30 7.88 32.18
N PHE A 248 -2.08 7.24 31.29
CA PHE A 248 -2.51 7.84 30.03
C PHE A 248 -3.62 8.87 30.18
N LYS A 249 -4.41 8.79 31.26
CA LYS A 249 -5.40 9.80 31.59
C LYS A 249 -4.72 11.09 32.07
N GLU A 250 -3.61 10.95 32.79
CA GLU A 250 -2.78 12.06 33.29
C GLU A 250 -1.86 12.62 32.21
N ASN A 251 -1.39 11.78 31.28
CA ASN A 251 -0.44 12.12 30.22
C ASN A 251 -1.04 11.93 28.83
N LYS A 252 -2.20 12.56 28.58
CA LYS A 252 -2.88 12.48 27.28
C LYS A 252 -1.95 12.96 26.17
N CYS A 253 -1.82 12.15 25.13
CA CYS A 253 -1.06 12.51 23.93
C CYS A 253 -1.96 12.31 22.72
N LYS A 254 -3.06 13.08 22.69
CA LYS A 254 -4.04 13.07 21.59
C LYS A 254 -3.30 13.32 20.26
N PRO A 255 -3.46 12.44 19.25
CA PRO A 255 -2.86 12.66 17.94
C PRO A 255 -3.40 13.93 17.29
N ALA A 256 -2.56 14.60 16.49
CA ALA A 256 -3.01 15.65 15.58
C ALA A 256 -3.72 15.04 14.36
N VAL A 257 -3.33 13.81 13.98
CA VAL A 257 -3.93 13.04 12.90
C VAL A 257 -4.09 11.59 13.33
N MET A 258 -5.26 11.02 13.08
CA MET A 258 -5.54 9.58 13.20
C MET A 258 -5.09 8.89 11.93
N GLY A 259 -4.02 8.11 12.01
CA GLY A 259 -3.48 7.35 10.88
C GLY A 259 -4.10 5.97 10.77
N CYS A 260 -4.97 5.77 9.79
CA CYS A 260 -5.58 4.47 9.55
C CYS A 260 -4.79 3.71 8.49
N ASN A 261 -4.16 2.60 8.88
CA ASN A 261 -3.61 1.63 7.94
C ASN A 261 -4.75 0.69 7.56
N TYR A 262 -5.08 0.58 6.27
CA TYR A 262 -6.20 -0.26 5.85
C TYR A 262 -5.83 -1.11 4.64
N TYR A 263 -5.96 -2.41 4.83
CA TYR A 263 -5.73 -3.43 3.83
C TYR A 263 -7.04 -4.16 3.54
N ILE A 264 -7.17 -4.73 2.35
CA ILE A 264 -8.38 -5.48 1.97
C ILE A 264 -8.68 -6.65 2.92
N THR A 265 -7.66 -7.15 3.63
CA THR A 265 -7.75 -8.23 4.61
C THR A 265 -7.80 -7.77 6.07
N SER A 266 -7.85 -6.46 6.34
CA SER A 266 -7.92 -5.90 7.71
C SER A 266 -9.20 -6.32 8.44
N GLU A 267 -10.29 -6.59 7.73
CA GLU A 267 -11.51 -7.10 8.36
C GLU A 267 -11.49 -8.64 8.45
N ARG A 268 -11.93 -9.18 9.59
CA ARG A 268 -11.90 -10.62 9.92
C ARG A 268 -13.31 -11.17 10.14
N TYR A 269 -13.53 -12.44 9.83
CA TYR A 269 -14.78 -13.17 10.08
C TYR A 269 -14.51 -14.42 10.90
N LEU A 270 -15.20 -14.57 12.03
CA LEU A 270 -15.14 -15.74 12.89
C LEU A 270 -16.34 -16.66 12.66
N ASP A 271 -16.07 -17.93 12.42
CA ASP A 271 -17.08 -18.95 12.08
C ASP A 271 -16.89 -20.23 12.90
N GLU A 272 -17.95 -20.78 13.49
CA GLU A 272 -17.91 -22.04 14.25
C GLU A 272 -17.78 -23.28 13.37
N SER A 273 -18.14 -23.21 12.08
CA SER A 273 -18.05 -24.33 11.15
C SER A 273 -16.63 -24.54 10.64
N ILE A 274 -15.71 -24.87 11.54
CA ILE A 274 -14.26 -24.94 11.25
C ILE A 274 -13.91 -25.91 10.12
N GLU A 275 -14.67 -26.99 9.97
CA GLU A 275 -14.46 -28.02 8.96
C GLU A 275 -14.68 -27.50 7.53
N SER A 276 -15.41 -26.40 7.36
CA SER A 276 -15.63 -25.72 6.08
C SER A 276 -14.46 -24.84 5.64
N TYR A 277 -13.43 -24.70 6.48
CA TYR A 277 -12.31 -23.79 6.25
C TYR A 277 -10.95 -24.51 6.30
N PRO A 278 -9.94 -24.00 5.56
CA PRO A 278 -8.58 -24.54 5.60
C PRO A 278 -7.97 -24.53 7.01
N LEU A 279 -7.10 -25.50 7.30
CA LEU A 279 -6.49 -25.72 8.62
C LEU A 279 -5.75 -24.47 9.14
N GLU A 280 -5.10 -23.71 8.26
CA GLU A 280 -4.38 -22.50 8.60
C GLU A 280 -5.27 -21.39 9.16
N SER A 281 -6.58 -21.46 8.95
CA SER A 281 -7.56 -20.52 9.51
C SER A 281 -8.05 -20.92 10.91
N HIS A 282 -7.73 -22.13 11.38
CA HIS A 282 -8.30 -22.66 12.62
C HIS A 282 -7.69 -21.97 13.85
N GLY A 283 -8.53 -21.21 14.55
CA GLY A 283 -8.23 -20.53 15.80
C GLY A 283 -8.99 -21.12 17.00
N ARG A 284 -8.66 -20.63 18.20
CA ARG A 284 -9.40 -20.94 19.42
C ARG A 284 -9.23 -19.87 20.48
N ASN A 285 -10.19 -19.81 21.40
CA ASN A 285 -10.03 -19.15 22.69
C ASN A 285 -10.35 -20.14 23.82
N ALA A 286 -10.52 -19.66 25.06
CA ALA A 286 -10.84 -20.49 26.22
C ALA A 286 -12.26 -21.10 26.20
N ARG A 287 -13.11 -20.74 25.23
CA ARG A 287 -14.53 -21.15 25.15
C ARG A 287 -14.86 -21.95 23.89
N HIS A 288 -14.36 -21.54 22.73
CA HIS A 288 -14.69 -22.12 21.43
C HIS A 288 -13.46 -22.22 20.53
N LYS A 289 -13.49 -23.21 19.62
CA LYS A 289 -12.68 -23.24 18.40
C LYS A 289 -13.50 -22.59 17.27
N TYR A 290 -12.83 -21.95 16.33
CA TYR A 290 -13.46 -21.25 15.22
C TYR A 290 -12.48 -21.05 14.07
N ALA A 291 -12.97 -20.86 12.86
CA ALA A 291 -12.17 -20.37 11.75
C ALA A 291 -12.06 -18.85 11.86
N ASP A 292 -10.86 -18.30 11.62
CA ASP A 292 -10.58 -16.87 11.50
C ASP A 292 -10.09 -16.60 10.08
N THR A 293 -10.94 -15.95 9.27
CA THR A 293 -10.64 -15.64 7.87
C THR A 293 -10.78 -14.16 7.57
N ALA A 294 -10.16 -13.69 6.48
CA ALA A 294 -10.40 -12.33 6.01
C ALA A 294 -11.87 -12.22 5.55
N SER A 295 -12.63 -11.29 6.10
CA SER A 295 -14.09 -11.19 5.87
C SER A 295 -14.46 -10.91 4.41
N VAL A 296 -13.52 -10.32 3.66
CA VAL A 296 -13.62 -10.14 2.22
C VAL A 296 -13.85 -11.46 1.50
N ARG A 297 -13.32 -12.59 1.99
CA ARG A 297 -13.50 -13.91 1.38
C ARG A 297 -14.87 -14.53 1.62
N SER A 298 -15.67 -13.97 2.52
CA SER A 298 -17.01 -14.47 2.87
C SER A 298 -18.13 -13.47 2.51
N ASN A 299 -17.83 -12.41 1.75
CA ASN A 299 -18.73 -11.30 1.43
C ASN A 299 -19.39 -10.65 2.67
N LYS A 300 -18.68 -10.63 3.80
CA LYS A 300 -19.19 -10.14 5.09
C LYS A 300 -18.42 -8.90 5.59
N HIS A 301 -17.71 -8.22 4.70
CA HIS A 301 -16.91 -7.04 5.05
C HIS A 301 -17.77 -5.78 5.16
N PHE A 302 -17.39 -4.87 6.06
CA PHE A 302 -18.14 -3.63 6.32
C PHE A 302 -17.75 -2.52 5.36
N GLY A 303 -16.46 -2.47 4.99
CA GLY A 303 -15.86 -1.53 4.06
C GLY A 303 -15.29 -0.28 4.71
N LEU A 304 -14.30 0.31 4.05
CA LEU A 304 -13.51 1.45 4.53
C LEU A 304 -14.37 2.64 4.98
N LYS A 305 -15.35 3.06 4.17
CA LYS A 305 -16.16 4.26 4.44
C LYS A 305 -16.82 4.21 5.82
N LYS A 306 -17.35 3.04 6.20
CA LYS A 306 -18.05 2.88 7.47
C LYS A 306 -17.07 2.85 8.63
N LEU A 307 -15.92 2.20 8.47
CA LEU A 307 -14.86 2.18 9.50
C LEU A 307 -14.30 3.59 9.76
N LEU A 308 -14.07 4.40 8.73
CA LEU A 308 -13.62 5.78 8.90
C LEU A 308 -14.68 6.65 9.60
N LYS A 309 -15.98 6.43 9.33
CA LYS A 309 -17.06 7.06 10.10
C LYS A 309 -17.03 6.67 11.57
N GLU A 310 -16.70 5.42 11.91
CA GLU A 310 -16.52 5.00 13.31
C GLU A 310 -15.35 5.71 13.98
N VAL A 311 -14.21 5.82 13.29
CA VAL A 311 -13.04 6.58 13.78
C VAL A 311 -13.44 8.04 14.04
N TRP A 312 -14.09 8.67 13.08
CA TRP A 312 -14.53 10.06 13.22
C TRP A 312 -15.50 10.22 14.39
N HIS A 313 -16.56 9.42 14.44
CA HIS A 313 -17.56 9.47 15.51
C HIS A 313 -16.94 9.29 16.90
N ARG A 314 -15.95 8.41 17.03
CA ARG A 314 -15.30 8.11 18.31
C ARG A 314 -14.32 9.19 18.78
N TYR A 315 -13.51 9.74 17.88
CA TYR A 315 -12.36 10.58 18.29
C TYR A 315 -12.50 12.06 17.93
N GLN A 316 -13.26 12.39 16.88
CA GLN A 316 -13.38 13.76 16.35
C GLN A 316 -11.99 14.40 16.12
N ILE A 317 -11.09 13.65 15.47
CA ILE A 317 -9.74 14.07 15.05
C ILE A 317 -9.63 13.86 13.53
N PRO A 318 -8.95 14.76 12.79
CA PRO A 318 -8.67 14.55 11.36
C PRO A 318 -8.05 13.18 11.07
N ILE A 319 -8.47 12.56 9.99
CA ILE A 319 -8.08 11.19 9.63
C ILE A 319 -7.21 11.21 8.39
N ALA A 320 -6.17 10.39 8.36
CA ALA A 320 -5.41 10.09 7.15
C ALA A 320 -5.39 8.58 6.94
N ILE A 321 -5.53 8.12 5.70
CA ILE A 321 -5.10 6.77 5.34
C ILE A 321 -3.58 6.80 5.30
N THR A 322 -2.92 6.15 6.25
CA THR A 322 -1.46 6.19 6.38
C THR A 322 -0.75 5.06 5.65
N GLU A 323 -1.50 4.02 5.27
CA GLU A 323 -1.07 2.92 4.39
C GLU A 323 -2.24 2.48 3.51
N CYS A 324 -2.06 2.56 2.20
CA CYS A 324 -2.95 1.99 1.18
C CYS A 324 -2.07 1.22 0.19
N HIS A 325 -2.04 -0.10 0.36
CA HIS A 325 -1.24 -1.02 -0.45
C HIS A 325 -2.00 -2.32 -0.70
N LEU A 326 -1.66 -3.03 -1.76
CA LEU A 326 -2.23 -4.34 -2.06
C LEU A 326 -1.23 -5.23 -2.80
N ASN A 327 -0.97 -6.41 -2.24
CA ASN A 327 -0.19 -7.45 -2.89
C ASN A 327 -1.01 -8.14 -3.97
N CYS A 328 -0.97 -7.62 -5.19
CA CYS A 328 -1.73 -8.16 -6.30
C CYS A 328 -1.16 -7.73 -7.65
N THR A 329 -1.90 -8.04 -8.71
CA THR A 329 -1.62 -7.60 -10.07
C THR A 329 -1.78 -6.10 -10.22
N ARG A 330 -1.21 -5.54 -11.30
CA ARG A 330 -1.13 -4.09 -11.49
C ARG A 330 -2.49 -3.40 -11.48
N GLU A 331 -3.46 -3.97 -12.17
CA GLU A 331 -4.83 -3.48 -12.27
C GLU A 331 -5.54 -3.47 -10.92
N ASP A 332 -5.35 -4.50 -10.09
CA ASP A 332 -5.99 -4.56 -8.78
C ASP A 332 -5.32 -3.59 -7.79
N GLN A 333 -4.01 -3.30 -7.94
CA GLN A 333 -3.37 -2.20 -7.24
C GLN A 333 -3.95 -0.83 -7.62
N LEU A 334 -4.15 -0.57 -8.93
CA LEU A 334 -4.79 0.65 -9.42
C LEU A 334 -6.22 0.79 -8.88
N ARG A 335 -7.01 -0.29 -8.96
CA ARG A 335 -8.39 -0.34 -8.44
C ARG A 335 -8.43 -0.06 -6.94
N TRP A 336 -7.52 -0.64 -6.16
CA TRP A 336 -7.48 -0.47 -4.71
C TRP A 336 -7.18 0.96 -4.28
N LEU A 337 -6.16 1.58 -4.88
CA LEU A 337 -5.86 2.99 -4.63
C LEU A 337 -7.03 3.89 -5.06
N ASN A 338 -7.66 3.58 -6.20
CA ASN A 338 -8.78 4.37 -6.73
C ASN A 338 -10.01 4.28 -5.82
N GLU A 339 -10.36 3.08 -5.36
CA GLU A 339 -11.49 2.85 -4.45
C GLU A 339 -11.25 3.56 -3.11
N THR A 340 -10.02 3.47 -2.58
CA THR A 340 -9.61 4.16 -1.35
C THR A 340 -9.70 5.68 -1.51
N TRP A 341 -9.12 6.23 -2.57
CA TRP A 341 -9.14 7.67 -2.87
C TRP A 341 -10.57 8.19 -3.03
N THR A 342 -11.38 7.51 -3.83
CA THR A 342 -12.79 7.86 -4.08
C THR A 342 -13.58 7.82 -2.77
N SER A 343 -13.39 6.78 -1.96
CA SER A 343 -14.02 6.67 -0.65
C SER A 343 -13.68 7.82 0.29
N CYS A 344 -12.41 8.25 0.29
CA CYS A 344 -11.97 9.38 1.11
C CYS A 344 -12.51 10.72 0.59
N CYS A 345 -12.57 10.92 -0.73
CA CYS A 345 -13.18 12.10 -1.34
C CYS A 345 -14.67 12.22 -0.98
N GLU A 346 -15.44 11.15 -1.15
CA GLU A 346 -16.87 11.15 -0.80
C GLU A 346 -17.11 11.42 0.68
N LEU A 347 -16.30 10.82 1.57
CA LEU A 347 -16.41 11.07 3.01
C LEU A 347 -16.11 12.53 3.37
N LYS A 348 -15.11 13.14 2.72
CA LYS A 348 -14.77 14.55 2.90
C LYS A 348 -15.90 15.48 2.44
N GLN A 349 -16.57 15.15 1.33
CA GLN A 349 -17.75 15.88 0.84
C GLN A 349 -18.92 15.86 1.83
N VAL A 350 -19.09 14.77 2.59
CA VAL A 350 -20.13 14.66 3.63
C VAL A 350 -19.64 15.07 5.03
N GLY A 351 -18.53 15.80 5.13
CA GLY A 351 -18.08 16.46 6.35
C GLY A 351 -17.20 15.62 7.29
N VAL A 352 -16.75 14.43 6.87
CA VAL A 352 -15.74 13.66 7.63
C VAL A 352 -14.35 14.16 7.23
N PRO A 353 -13.50 14.69 8.14
CA PRO A 353 -12.23 15.31 7.78
C PRO A 353 -11.14 14.27 7.47
N VAL A 354 -11.29 13.56 6.35
CA VAL A 354 -10.24 12.72 5.77
C VAL A 354 -9.26 13.60 5.02
N ILE A 355 -8.15 13.95 5.66
CA ILE A 355 -7.22 14.97 5.17
C ILE A 355 -6.19 14.42 4.20
N ALA A 356 -5.92 13.12 4.19
CA ALA A 356 -4.91 12.55 3.30
C ALA A 356 -5.10 11.06 3.00
N VAL A 357 -4.52 10.63 1.88
CA VAL A 357 -4.32 9.24 1.50
C VAL A 357 -2.84 9.02 1.18
N THR A 358 -2.24 7.99 1.77
CA THR A 358 -0.84 7.64 1.56
C THR A 358 -0.72 6.49 0.58
N ALA A 359 -0.02 6.71 -0.54
CA ALA A 359 0.40 5.62 -1.41
C ALA A 359 1.48 4.80 -0.68
N TRP A 360 1.14 3.58 -0.28
CA TRP A 360 2.04 2.63 0.35
C TRP A 360 2.14 1.38 -0.54
N SER A 361 3.26 0.68 -0.60
CA SER A 361 4.60 1.23 -0.35
C SER A 361 5.21 1.74 -1.65
N LEU A 362 6.03 2.79 -1.57
CA LEU A 362 6.63 3.39 -2.77
C LEU A 362 7.60 2.43 -3.48
N LEU A 363 8.35 1.63 -2.73
CA LEU A 363 9.40 0.75 -3.27
C LEU A 363 9.00 -0.73 -3.32
N GLY A 364 7.76 -1.05 -2.92
CA GLY A 364 7.34 -2.42 -2.68
C GLY A 364 7.82 -2.95 -1.33
N ALA A 365 7.72 -4.25 -1.13
CA ALA A 365 8.10 -4.90 0.12
C ALA A 365 8.49 -6.37 -0.11
N HIS A 366 9.23 -6.95 0.83
CA HIS A 366 9.64 -8.35 0.77
C HIS A 366 9.10 -9.19 1.92
N ASP A 367 8.61 -10.39 1.59
CA ASP A 367 8.28 -11.49 2.51
C ASP A 367 7.16 -11.23 3.54
N TRP A 368 6.33 -10.21 3.32
CA TRP A 368 5.13 -9.98 4.15
C TRP A 368 4.10 -11.11 4.04
N ASP A 369 4.11 -11.90 2.95
CA ASP A 369 3.35 -13.15 2.83
C ASP A 369 3.66 -14.16 3.95
N SER A 370 4.85 -14.03 4.54
CA SER A 370 5.31 -14.83 5.68
C SER A 370 5.28 -14.07 7.01
N LEU A 371 4.67 -12.88 7.06
CA LEU A 371 4.77 -11.95 8.19
C LEU A 371 6.23 -11.67 8.56
N LEU A 372 7.12 -11.57 7.56
CA LEU A 372 8.56 -11.38 7.72
C LEU A 372 9.30 -12.50 8.49
N THR A 373 8.64 -13.61 8.81
CA THR A 373 9.24 -14.73 9.56
C THR A 373 10.16 -15.61 8.71
N LYS A 374 10.11 -15.50 7.38
CA LYS A 374 10.94 -16.27 6.44
C LYS A 374 11.61 -15.34 5.44
N ARG A 375 12.88 -15.62 5.09
CA ARG A 375 13.60 -14.89 4.04
C ARG A 375 13.49 -15.61 2.71
N LYS A 376 12.32 -15.55 2.07
CA LYS A 376 12.09 -16.15 0.75
C LYS A 376 12.47 -15.20 -0.40
N ARG A 377 12.64 -13.90 -0.10
CA ARG A 377 12.79 -12.83 -1.09
C ARG A 377 11.59 -12.71 -2.04
N SER A 378 10.40 -13.07 -1.56
CA SER A 378 9.15 -12.83 -2.27
C SER A 378 8.92 -11.32 -2.35
N TYR A 379 8.97 -10.75 -3.55
CA TYR A 379 8.81 -9.31 -3.77
C TYR A 379 7.36 -8.96 -4.12
N GLU A 380 6.83 -7.99 -3.41
CA GLU A 380 5.56 -7.34 -3.68
C GLU A 380 5.83 -5.96 -4.29
N THR A 381 5.38 -5.74 -5.53
CA THR A 381 5.68 -4.52 -6.28
C THR A 381 4.99 -3.29 -5.68
N GLY A 382 5.70 -2.17 -5.58
CA GLY A 382 5.14 -0.90 -5.13
C GLY A 382 4.76 0.07 -6.26
N VAL A 383 4.72 1.35 -5.91
CA VAL A 383 4.60 2.46 -6.88
C VAL A 383 5.76 2.48 -7.88
N PHE A 384 6.93 2.05 -7.42
CA PHE A 384 8.07 1.69 -8.23
C PHE A 384 8.34 0.20 -8.08
N ASP A 385 8.68 -0.43 -9.19
CA ASP A 385 9.24 -1.78 -9.24
C ASP A 385 10.76 -1.68 -9.12
N VAL A 386 11.34 -2.45 -8.19
CA VAL A 386 12.78 -2.49 -7.93
C VAL A 386 13.38 -3.88 -8.14
N SER A 387 12.61 -4.83 -8.66
CA SER A 387 13.02 -6.23 -8.84
C SER A 387 14.27 -6.40 -9.70
N ALA A 388 14.51 -5.48 -10.65
CA ALA A 388 15.69 -5.44 -11.51
C ALA A 388 16.88 -4.65 -10.91
N GLY A 389 16.82 -4.28 -9.62
CA GLY A 389 17.84 -3.48 -8.94
C GLY A 389 17.84 -1.99 -9.34
N LYS A 390 16.88 -1.55 -10.16
CA LYS A 390 16.69 -0.16 -10.60
C LYS A 390 15.27 0.28 -10.30
N LEU A 391 15.09 1.56 -9.97
CA LEU A 391 13.77 2.14 -9.75
C LEU A 391 13.03 2.34 -11.09
N ARG A 392 12.03 1.50 -11.35
CA ARG A 392 11.16 1.57 -12.54
C ARG A 392 9.75 2.05 -12.15
N PRO A 393 9.23 3.13 -12.74
CA PRO A 393 7.87 3.59 -12.46
C PRO A 393 6.83 2.56 -12.93
N THR A 394 5.74 2.45 -12.18
CA THR A 394 4.61 1.58 -12.54
C THR A 394 3.39 2.41 -12.93
N ALA A 395 2.30 1.77 -13.36
CA ALA A 395 1.04 2.47 -13.63
C ALA A 395 0.52 3.28 -12.42
N LEU A 396 0.80 2.82 -11.18
CA LEU A 396 0.48 3.59 -9.96
C LEU A 396 1.19 4.94 -9.95
N SER A 397 2.42 5.04 -10.43
CA SER A 397 3.15 6.32 -10.48
C SER A 397 2.45 7.35 -11.39
N LYS A 398 1.85 6.89 -12.51
CA LYS A 398 1.06 7.72 -13.43
C LYS A 398 -0.22 8.19 -12.73
N MET A 399 -0.92 7.28 -12.06
CA MET A 399 -2.12 7.60 -11.28
C MET A 399 -1.84 8.62 -10.17
N ILE A 400 -0.80 8.39 -9.38
CA ILE A 400 -0.38 9.26 -8.28
C ILE A 400 -0.07 10.67 -8.77
N ARG A 401 0.68 10.83 -9.88
CA ARG A 401 0.95 12.15 -10.46
C ARG A 401 -0.34 12.89 -10.84
N GLN A 402 -1.27 12.20 -11.51
CA GLN A 402 -2.55 12.82 -11.88
C GLN A 402 -3.37 13.22 -10.65
N LEU A 403 -3.45 12.36 -9.63
CA LEU A 403 -4.13 12.68 -8.37
C LEU A 403 -3.47 13.84 -7.62
N ALA A 404 -2.14 13.91 -7.60
CA ALA A 404 -1.38 15.00 -6.99
C ALA A 404 -1.65 16.36 -7.67
N ASP A 405 -1.87 16.34 -8.99
CA ASP A 405 -2.27 17.50 -9.79
C ASP A 405 -3.77 17.86 -9.65
N GLY A 406 -4.53 17.09 -8.85
CA GLY A 406 -5.98 17.26 -8.71
C GLY A 406 -6.79 16.75 -9.91
N ARG A 407 -6.17 15.97 -10.79
CA ARG A 407 -6.83 15.33 -11.94
C ARG A 407 -7.33 13.95 -11.57
N ARG A 408 -8.42 13.52 -12.21
CA ARG A 408 -8.89 12.14 -12.12
C ARG A 408 -7.99 11.25 -12.99
N TYR A 409 -7.56 10.11 -12.45
CA TYR A 409 -6.90 9.09 -13.26
C TYR A 409 -7.94 8.26 -14.00
N MET A 410 -7.85 8.23 -15.32
CA MET A 410 -8.73 7.47 -16.20
C MET A 410 -7.96 6.30 -16.81
N HIS A 411 -8.48 5.10 -16.62
CA HIS A 411 -7.93 3.89 -17.21
C HIS A 411 -9.05 2.84 -17.34
N PRO A 412 -9.22 2.15 -18.49
CA PRO A 412 -10.31 1.19 -18.68
C PRO A 412 -10.36 0.08 -17.61
N LEU A 413 -9.20 -0.38 -17.16
CA LEU A 413 -9.07 -1.33 -16.04
C LEU A 413 -9.77 -0.89 -14.74
N LEU A 414 -9.99 0.42 -14.51
CA LEU A 414 -10.71 0.94 -13.35
C LEU A 414 -12.24 0.85 -13.47
N GLU A 415 -12.76 0.56 -14.66
CA GLU A 415 -14.20 0.34 -14.88
C GLU A 415 -14.66 -1.01 -14.33
N GLN A 416 -13.71 -1.85 -13.91
CA GLN A 416 -13.97 -3.22 -13.45
C GLN A 416 -13.78 -3.38 -11.94
N PRO A 417 -14.59 -4.26 -11.32
CA PRO A 417 -14.43 -4.62 -9.91
C PRO A 417 -13.06 -5.27 -9.67
N GLY A 418 -12.48 -5.04 -8.50
CA GLY A 418 -11.28 -5.72 -8.03
C GLY A 418 -11.54 -7.18 -7.67
N TRP A 419 -10.49 -8.00 -7.49
CA TRP A 419 -10.68 -9.43 -7.16
C TRP A 419 -11.54 -9.64 -5.91
N TRP A 420 -11.47 -8.71 -4.95
CA TRP A 420 -12.24 -8.76 -3.70
C TRP A 420 -13.76 -8.65 -3.87
N GLN A 421 -14.21 -8.13 -5.02
CA GLN A 421 -15.60 -8.06 -5.42
C GLN A 421 -15.95 -9.23 -6.35
N ARG A 422 -15.06 -9.57 -7.30
CA ARG A 422 -15.28 -10.62 -8.31
C ARG A 422 -15.46 -12.02 -7.73
N ILE A 423 -14.77 -12.35 -6.62
CA ILE A 423 -14.88 -13.68 -5.98
C ILE A 423 -16.31 -14.01 -5.46
N HIS A 424 -17.22 -13.04 -5.47
CA HIS A 424 -18.62 -13.20 -5.06
C HIS A 424 -19.61 -13.14 -6.21
N THR A 425 -19.13 -13.07 -7.45
CA THR A 425 -19.95 -12.91 -8.66
C THR A 425 -19.51 -13.93 -9.70
N ASP A 426 -20.45 -14.71 -10.24
CA ASP A 426 -20.20 -15.60 -11.39
C ASP A 426 -20.14 -14.84 -12.73
N SER A 427 -20.04 -13.52 -12.70
CA SER A 427 -20.04 -12.68 -13.89
C SER A 427 -18.66 -12.67 -14.55
N PHE A 428 -18.65 -12.92 -15.86
CA PHE A 428 -17.49 -12.65 -16.70
C PHE A 428 -17.06 -11.17 -16.58
N PRO A 429 -15.76 -10.87 -16.76
CA PRO A 429 -15.28 -9.49 -16.80
C PRO A 429 -16.08 -8.69 -17.84
N THR A 430 -16.59 -7.52 -17.44
CA THR A 430 -17.34 -6.62 -18.33
C THR A 430 -16.45 -5.43 -18.72
N GLY A 431 -16.89 -4.48 -19.53
CA GLY A 431 -16.07 -3.30 -19.87
C GLY A 431 -15.12 -3.51 -21.05
N ARG A 432 -14.22 -2.54 -21.25
CA ARG A 432 -13.41 -2.44 -22.47
C ARG A 432 -12.45 -3.62 -22.63
N PRO A 433 -12.46 -4.35 -23.77
CA PRO A 433 -11.61 -5.51 -23.95
C PRO A 433 -10.18 -5.16 -24.43
N LEU A 434 -9.26 -6.08 -24.18
CA LEU A 434 -8.02 -6.23 -24.94
C LEU A 434 -8.23 -7.09 -26.18
N ILE A 435 -7.62 -6.73 -27.29
CA ILE A 435 -7.51 -7.65 -28.43
C ILE A 435 -6.28 -8.52 -28.23
N ILE A 436 -6.45 -9.83 -28.37
CA ILE A 436 -5.37 -10.81 -28.30
C ILE A 436 -5.33 -11.57 -29.61
N VAL A 437 -4.19 -11.50 -30.29
CA VAL A 437 -3.98 -12.17 -31.59
C VAL A 437 -2.99 -13.32 -31.40
N ASP A 438 -3.41 -14.54 -31.74
CA ASP A 438 -2.62 -15.78 -31.62
C ASP A 438 -1.92 -15.95 -30.25
N GLY A 439 -2.67 -15.68 -29.17
CA GLY A 439 -2.10 -15.46 -27.82
C GLY A 439 -2.79 -16.20 -26.69
N SER A 440 -3.04 -17.50 -26.82
CA SER A 440 -3.79 -18.30 -25.81
C SER A 440 -3.29 -18.17 -24.36
N ILE A 441 -1.98 -18.03 -24.14
CA ILE A 441 -1.42 -17.79 -22.79
C ILE A 441 -1.80 -16.42 -22.21
N PHE A 442 -1.98 -15.40 -23.06
CA PHE A 442 -2.43 -14.07 -22.67
C PHE A 442 -3.94 -14.05 -22.44
N GLU A 443 -4.71 -14.86 -23.16
CA GLU A 443 -6.14 -15.07 -22.89
C GLU A 443 -6.32 -15.65 -21.49
N GLN A 444 -5.59 -16.72 -21.17
CA GLN A 444 -5.59 -17.33 -19.84
C GLN A 444 -5.17 -16.32 -18.75
N ALA A 445 -4.13 -15.52 -19.00
CA ALA A 445 -3.72 -14.48 -18.08
C ALA A 445 -4.81 -13.39 -17.90
N CYS A 446 -5.53 -13.01 -18.95
CA CYS A 446 -6.66 -12.09 -18.86
C CYS A 446 -7.80 -12.66 -18.03
N LEU A 447 -8.14 -13.95 -18.20
CA LEU A 447 -9.13 -14.64 -17.39
C LEU A 447 -8.75 -14.64 -15.89
N GLU A 448 -7.51 -15.01 -15.56
CA GLU A 448 -7.00 -15.01 -14.17
C GLU A 448 -7.02 -13.61 -13.53
N ARG A 449 -6.82 -12.58 -14.34
CA ARG A 449 -6.74 -11.17 -13.93
C ARG A 449 -8.08 -10.43 -13.95
N GLY A 450 -9.11 -11.07 -14.48
CA GLY A 450 -10.41 -10.43 -14.72
C GLY A 450 -10.30 -9.24 -15.66
N ILE A 451 -9.56 -9.38 -16.77
CA ILE A 451 -9.45 -8.40 -17.84
C ILE A 451 -10.27 -8.92 -19.03
N PRO A 452 -11.26 -8.16 -19.53
CA PRO A 452 -12.02 -8.58 -20.71
C PRO A 452 -11.11 -8.62 -21.93
N TYR A 453 -11.35 -9.56 -22.84
CA TYR A 453 -10.59 -9.66 -24.08
C TYR A 453 -11.45 -10.19 -25.24
N ILE A 454 -10.99 -9.93 -26.45
CA ILE A 454 -11.46 -10.51 -27.71
C ILE A 454 -10.27 -11.29 -28.30
N SER A 455 -10.47 -12.57 -28.59
CA SER A 455 -9.47 -13.41 -29.25
C SER A 455 -9.68 -13.38 -30.76
N LEU A 456 -8.59 -13.23 -31.50
CA LEU A 456 -8.55 -13.29 -32.95
C LEU A 456 -7.36 -14.14 -33.41
N THR A 457 -7.52 -14.82 -34.54
CA THR A 457 -6.40 -15.37 -35.30
C THR A 457 -5.69 -14.27 -36.08
N ALA A 458 -4.44 -14.51 -36.51
CA ALA A 458 -3.75 -13.59 -37.43
C ALA A 458 -4.58 -13.26 -38.69
N ALA A 459 -5.30 -14.24 -39.24
CA ALA A 459 -6.14 -14.04 -40.43
C ALA A 459 -7.33 -13.11 -40.15
N GLU A 460 -8.08 -13.36 -39.08
CA GLU A 460 -9.20 -12.51 -38.66
C GLU A 460 -8.74 -11.08 -38.31
N PHE A 461 -7.57 -10.95 -37.70
CA PHE A 461 -7.01 -9.63 -37.42
C PHE A 461 -6.66 -8.87 -38.72
N LEU A 462 -6.09 -9.56 -39.72
CA LEU A 462 -5.77 -8.98 -41.03
C LEU A 462 -7.01 -8.55 -41.83
N ASP A 463 -8.14 -9.26 -41.70
CA ASP A 463 -9.40 -8.88 -42.34
C ASP A 463 -9.90 -7.50 -41.89
N HIS A 464 -9.47 -7.05 -40.71
CA HIS A 464 -9.78 -5.73 -40.16
C HIS A 464 -8.68 -4.68 -40.42
N CYS A 465 -7.52 -5.07 -40.96
CA CYS A 465 -6.42 -4.15 -41.21
C CYS A 465 -6.65 -3.26 -42.44
N GLY A 466 -6.30 -1.97 -42.32
CA GLY A 466 -6.57 -0.95 -43.35
C GLY A 466 -7.39 0.20 -42.78
N GLU A 467 -8.18 0.88 -43.60
CA GLU A 467 -8.99 2.05 -43.20
C GLU A 467 -10.05 1.72 -42.12
N TYR A 468 -10.37 0.44 -41.91
CA TYR A 468 -11.44 -0.01 -41.01
C TYR A 468 -10.97 -0.38 -39.60
N MET A 469 -9.66 -0.45 -39.32
CA MET A 469 -9.15 -0.91 -38.02
C MET A 469 -9.54 0.03 -36.89
N ASP A 470 -9.42 1.35 -37.09
CA ASP A 470 -9.78 2.35 -36.08
C ASP A 470 -11.29 2.33 -35.75
N ASP A 471 -12.13 2.15 -36.76
CA ASP A 471 -13.58 2.05 -36.60
C ASP A 471 -13.96 0.73 -35.91
N TRP A 472 -13.35 -0.38 -36.30
CA TRP A 472 -13.59 -1.68 -35.67
C TRP A 472 -13.14 -1.69 -34.20
N MET A 473 -11.98 -1.12 -33.89
CA MET A 473 -11.50 -0.99 -32.51
C MET A 473 -12.44 -0.12 -31.67
N ARG A 474 -13.02 0.92 -32.27
CA ARG A 474 -14.01 1.79 -31.64
C ARG A 474 -15.34 1.08 -31.40
N ASP A 475 -15.84 0.34 -32.38
CA ASP A 475 -17.09 -0.43 -32.29
C ASP A 475 -17.01 -1.53 -31.23
N ASN A 476 -15.83 -2.13 -31.07
CA ASN A 476 -15.55 -3.12 -30.03
C ASN A 476 -15.08 -2.50 -28.71
N ASN A 477 -14.92 -1.17 -28.67
CA ASN A 477 -14.46 -0.39 -27.52
C ASN A 477 -13.17 -0.95 -26.89
N ALA A 478 -12.26 -1.46 -27.72
CA ALA A 478 -11.03 -2.11 -27.26
C ALA A 478 -9.98 -1.06 -26.85
N TRP A 479 -9.21 -1.35 -25.81
CA TRP A 479 -8.21 -0.41 -25.28
C TRP A 479 -6.76 -0.80 -25.56
N GLY A 480 -6.51 -1.94 -26.18
CA GLY A 480 -5.14 -2.33 -26.49
C GLY A 480 -5.09 -3.60 -27.30
N VAL A 481 -3.94 -3.85 -27.92
CA VAL A 481 -3.71 -5.04 -28.75
C VAL A 481 -2.46 -5.76 -28.26
N ILE A 482 -2.58 -7.08 -28.08
CA ILE A 482 -1.46 -7.97 -27.82
C ILE A 482 -1.31 -8.89 -29.03
N LEU A 483 -0.21 -8.73 -29.76
CA LEU A 483 0.17 -9.61 -30.85
C LEU A 483 1.15 -10.67 -30.32
N SER A 484 0.80 -11.93 -30.45
CA SER A 484 1.63 -13.07 -30.03
C SER A 484 1.86 -14.00 -31.22
N GLY A 485 2.86 -14.88 -31.10
CA GLY A 485 3.16 -15.90 -32.10
C GLY A 485 4.16 -15.46 -33.16
N GLU A 486 4.42 -16.34 -34.12
CA GLU A 486 5.48 -16.18 -35.13
C GLU A 486 5.19 -15.05 -36.13
N ASN A 487 3.92 -14.71 -36.32
CA ASN A 487 3.48 -13.70 -37.31
C ASN A 487 3.39 -12.28 -36.75
N CYS A 488 3.65 -12.06 -35.45
CA CYS A 488 3.39 -10.76 -34.82
C CYS A 488 4.12 -9.59 -35.49
N CYS A 489 5.34 -9.77 -35.99
CA CYS A 489 6.12 -8.73 -36.67
C CYS A 489 5.51 -8.37 -38.04
N TYR A 490 5.07 -9.38 -38.79
CA TYR A 490 4.37 -9.20 -40.06
C TYR A 490 3.04 -8.47 -39.87
N LEU A 491 2.27 -8.86 -38.85
CA LEU A 491 1.01 -8.20 -38.48
C LEU A 491 1.25 -6.75 -38.08
N LEU A 492 2.28 -6.50 -37.27
CA LEU A 492 2.66 -5.16 -36.88
C LEU A 492 2.94 -4.29 -38.10
N ARG A 493 3.83 -4.73 -39.00
CA ARG A 493 4.17 -3.99 -40.22
C ARG A 493 2.96 -3.72 -41.13
N SER A 494 2.05 -4.69 -41.22
CA SER A 494 0.90 -4.63 -42.13
C SER A 494 -0.22 -3.72 -41.60
N CYS A 495 -0.41 -3.66 -40.28
CA CYS A 495 -1.59 -3.03 -39.68
C CYS A 495 -1.29 -1.68 -38.99
N LEU A 496 -0.02 -1.37 -38.73
CA LEU A 496 0.31 -0.32 -37.76
C LEU A 496 0.02 1.12 -38.22
N LYS A 497 -0.01 1.42 -39.53
CA LYS A 497 -0.45 2.74 -40.02
C LYS A 497 -1.79 3.18 -39.41
N ASN A 498 -2.62 2.22 -39.01
CA ASN A 498 -3.97 2.42 -38.48
C ASN A 498 -4.08 2.06 -36.98
N LEU A 499 -2.96 1.92 -36.26
CA LEU A 499 -2.93 1.61 -34.82
C LEU A 499 -2.14 2.63 -33.99
N ALA A 500 -1.66 3.72 -34.60
CA ALA A 500 -0.75 4.68 -33.97
C ALA A 500 -1.28 5.35 -32.67
N HIS A 501 -2.59 5.26 -32.39
CA HIS A 501 -3.24 5.84 -31.21
C HIS A 501 -3.62 4.80 -30.15
N ILE A 502 -3.41 3.51 -30.42
CA ILE A 502 -3.78 2.41 -29.53
C ILE A 502 -2.52 1.79 -28.94
N PRO A 503 -2.48 1.51 -27.62
CA PRO A 503 -1.38 0.73 -27.04
C PRO A 503 -1.28 -0.66 -27.70
N VAL A 504 -0.12 -0.96 -28.29
CA VAL A 504 0.18 -2.27 -28.86
C VAL A 504 1.38 -2.88 -28.14
N MET A 505 1.29 -4.18 -27.86
CA MET A 505 2.40 -5.01 -27.40
C MET A 505 2.62 -6.18 -28.37
N THR A 506 3.88 -6.44 -28.71
CA THR A 506 4.28 -7.68 -29.38
C THR A 506 5.01 -8.59 -28.40
N ALA A 507 4.58 -9.85 -28.34
CA ALA A 507 5.18 -10.90 -27.50
C ALA A 507 5.86 -11.95 -28.40
N ILE A 508 7.19 -11.89 -28.46
CA ILE A 508 8.00 -12.76 -29.34
C ILE A 508 8.61 -13.93 -28.56
N TYR A 509 8.62 -15.12 -29.17
CA TYR A 509 9.18 -16.33 -28.55
C TYR A 509 10.64 -16.61 -28.94
N ALA A 510 11.12 -15.97 -30.00
CA ALA A 510 12.51 -15.97 -30.44
C ALA A 510 13.00 -14.53 -30.64
N ALA A 511 14.32 -14.32 -30.57
CA ALA A 511 14.88 -13.01 -30.90
C ALA A 511 14.73 -12.77 -32.40
N ASP A 512 14.03 -11.69 -32.76
CA ASP A 512 13.85 -11.27 -34.14
C ASP A 512 14.27 -9.79 -34.27
N PRO A 513 15.46 -9.52 -34.84
CA PRO A 513 15.97 -8.16 -35.02
C PRO A 513 15.04 -7.27 -35.85
N GLU A 514 14.36 -7.82 -36.86
CA GLU A 514 13.43 -7.06 -37.70
C GLU A 514 12.23 -6.59 -36.86
N CYS A 515 11.75 -7.45 -35.96
CA CYS A 515 10.68 -7.12 -35.04
C CYS A 515 11.05 -5.96 -34.09
N PHE A 516 12.28 -5.95 -33.57
CA PHE A 516 12.76 -4.86 -32.72
C PHE A 516 12.92 -3.55 -33.51
N GLU A 517 13.39 -3.61 -34.75
CA GLU A 517 13.50 -2.43 -35.62
C GLU A 517 12.12 -1.82 -35.92
N ILE A 518 11.15 -2.65 -36.33
CA ILE A 518 9.77 -2.23 -36.62
C ILE A 518 9.14 -1.63 -35.36
N SER A 519 9.27 -2.29 -34.21
CA SER A 519 8.69 -1.78 -32.97
C SER A 519 9.29 -0.46 -32.52
N ASN A 520 10.59 -0.25 -32.77
CA ASN A 520 11.25 1.01 -32.50
C ASN A 520 10.78 2.13 -33.44
N GLU A 521 10.55 1.83 -34.72
CA GLU A 521 9.96 2.79 -35.68
C GLU A 521 8.59 3.30 -35.20
N PHE A 522 7.85 2.45 -34.49
CA PHE A 522 6.45 2.67 -34.20
C PHE A 522 6.09 2.81 -32.71
N GLU A 523 7.08 2.92 -31.84
CA GLU A 523 6.92 3.02 -30.38
C GLU A 523 6.09 1.87 -29.76
N VAL A 524 6.25 0.65 -30.26
CA VAL A 524 5.52 -0.54 -29.81
C VAL A 524 6.31 -1.28 -28.75
N LEU A 525 5.64 -1.72 -27.69
CA LEU A 525 6.28 -2.50 -26.64
C LEU A 525 6.56 -3.93 -27.14
N THR A 526 7.82 -4.27 -27.40
CA THR A 526 8.22 -5.65 -27.73
C THR A 526 8.81 -6.36 -26.53
N ILE A 527 8.28 -7.54 -26.21
CA ILE A 527 8.74 -8.34 -25.09
C ILE A 527 9.12 -9.73 -25.59
N GLN A 528 10.40 -10.07 -25.43
CA GLN A 528 10.91 -11.40 -25.73
C GLN A 528 10.68 -12.34 -24.55
N ASN A 529 10.08 -13.50 -24.82
CA ASN A 529 9.97 -14.57 -23.84
C ASN A 529 11.36 -15.15 -23.55
N LYS A 530 11.83 -14.94 -22.33
CA LYS A 530 13.07 -15.55 -21.79
C LYS A 530 12.78 -16.57 -20.68
N SER A 531 11.50 -16.87 -20.43
CA SER A 531 11.03 -17.73 -19.35
C SER A 531 10.78 -19.14 -19.86
N SER A 532 11.20 -20.15 -19.11
CA SER A 532 10.76 -21.53 -19.32
C SER A 532 9.30 -21.76 -18.88
N ASN A 533 8.71 -20.80 -18.17
CA ASN A 533 7.30 -20.79 -17.76
C ASN A 533 6.53 -19.73 -18.56
N GLY A 534 5.72 -20.18 -19.53
CA GLY A 534 4.93 -19.30 -20.41
C GLY A 534 3.90 -18.44 -19.67
N MET A 535 3.25 -18.96 -18.63
CA MET A 535 2.29 -18.17 -17.85
C MET A 535 2.96 -17.05 -17.05
N LYS A 536 4.13 -17.33 -16.45
CA LYS A 536 4.91 -16.28 -15.78
C LYS A 536 5.29 -15.17 -16.78
N PHE A 537 5.71 -15.55 -17.98
CA PHE A 537 6.00 -14.59 -19.05
C PHE A 537 4.78 -13.74 -19.40
N ALA A 538 3.61 -14.34 -19.61
CA ALA A 538 2.39 -13.61 -19.93
C ALA A 538 2.02 -12.58 -18.85
N HIS A 539 2.09 -12.97 -17.56
CA HIS A 539 1.83 -12.07 -16.44
C HIS A 539 2.82 -10.91 -16.34
N ASP A 540 4.12 -11.19 -16.48
CA ASP A 540 5.19 -10.18 -16.46
C ASP A 540 5.05 -9.22 -17.65
N ALA A 541 4.78 -9.74 -18.85
CA ALA A 541 4.57 -8.96 -20.06
C ALA A 541 3.35 -8.04 -19.95
N MET A 542 2.23 -8.55 -19.44
CA MET A 542 1.04 -7.75 -19.19
C MET A 542 1.27 -6.66 -18.13
N ASN A 543 2.08 -6.92 -17.09
CA ASN A 543 2.43 -5.87 -16.13
C ASN A 543 3.20 -4.72 -16.79
N LEU A 544 4.17 -5.05 -17.66
CA LEU A 544 4.90 -4.05 -18.44
C LEU A 544 3.98 -3.30 -19.40
N PHE A 545 3.08 -4.00 -20.08
CA PHE A 545 2.11 -3.38 -20.98
C PHE A 545 1.22 -2.37 -20.27
N ILE A 546 0.67 -2.72 -19.10
CA ILE A 546 -0.16 -1.82 -18.30
C ILE A 546 0.67 -0.65 -17.74
N ASP A 547 1.92 -0.91 -17.34
CA ASP A 547 2.82 0.13 -16.84
C ASP A 547 3.17 1.15 -17.92
N GLU A 548 3.39 0.70 -19.16
CA GLU A 548 3.82 1.54 -20.28
C GLU A 548 2.67 2.14 -21.08
N ALA A 549 1.49 1.50 -21.13
CA ALA A 549 0.32 1.95 -21.89
C ALA A 549 0.14 3.48 -21.76
N LYS A 550 0.44 4.19 -22.85
CA LYS A 550 0.35 5.64 -22.92
C LYS A 550 -1.12 6.00 -23.05
N GLY A 551 -1.60 6.81 -22.11
CA GLY A 551 -2.98 7.28 -22.14
C GLY A 551 -3.12 8.59 -22.90
N MET A 552 -3.61 8.50 -24.14
CA MET A 552 -4.50 9.53 -24.71
C MET A 552 -5.96 9.25 -24.34
N TRP A 553 -6.21 8.72 -23.13
CA TRP A 553 -7.55 8.32 -22.67
C TRP A 553 -8.51 9.51 -22.43
N THR A 554 -7.99 10.74 -22.36
CA THR A 554 -8.80 11.97 -22.37
C THR A 554 -9.31 12.33 -23.76
N VAL A 555 -8.63 11.92 -24.83
CA VAL A 555 -8.98 12.29 -26.20
C VAL A 555 -10.21 11.52 -26.72
N PHE A 556 -10.47 10.32 -26.20
CA PHE A 556 -11.64 9.53 -26.61
C PHE A 556 -12.98 10.07 -26.07
N GLU A 557 -13.01 10.73 -24.89
CA GLU A 557 -14.22 11.42 -24.41
C GLU A 557 -14.33 12.86 -24.94
N GLU A 558 -13.21 13.56 -25.14
CA GLU A 558 -13.20 14.90 -25.75
C GLU A 558 -13.40 14.90 -27.28
N GLY A 559 -13.34 13.74 -27.94
CA GLY A 559 -13.61 13.56 -29.37
C GLY A 559 -15.03 13.95 -29.83
N ILE A 560 -15.92 14.31 -28.89
CA ILE A 560 -17.23 14.93 -29.19
C ILE A 560 -17.11 16.46 -29.38
N ARG A 561 -15.97 17.11 -29.07
CA ARG A 561 -15.76 18.55 -29.33
C ARG A 561 -14.34 18.91 -29.77
N LYS A 562 -14.20 18.91 -31.10
CA LYS A 562 -13.32 19.75 -31.95
C LYS A 562 -11.83 19.37 -32.11
N ASN A 563 -11.44 19.59 -33.37
CA ASN A 563 -10.17 19.36 -34.04
C ASN A 563 -9.01 20.30 -33.63
N ARG A 564 -7.79 19.75 -33.84
CA ARG A 564 -6.52 20.35 -34.32
C ARG A 564 -5.44 20.86 -33.31
N MET A 565 -4.22 20.41 -33.65
CA MET A 565 -2.86 20.99 -33.52
C MET A 565 -1.88 20.50 -32.42
N ALA A 566 -0.90 19.71 -32.91
CA ALA A 566 0.57 19.95 -32.95
C ALA A 566 1.46 19.92 -31.69
N ASN A 567 2.53 19.11 -31.84
CA ASN A 567 3.90 19.12 -31.29
C ASN A 567 4.12 19.09 -29.76
N THR A 568 4.82 18.05 -29.27
CA THR A 568 6.24 18.12 -28.82
C THR A 568 6.79 16.80 -28.26
N ASP A 569 7.93 16.38 -28.83
CA ASP A 569 9.15 15.74 -28.32
C ASP A 569 9.20 15.10 -26.92
N TYR A 570 9.43 13.77 -26.82
CA TYR A 570 10.28 13.12 -25.79
C TYR A 570 10.82 11.74 -26.23
N LEU A 571 12.09 11.46 -25.91
CA LEU A 571 12.82 10.21 -26.16
C LEU A 571 12.53 9.10 -25.11
N LEU A 572 12.20 7.90 -25.59
CA LEU A 572 12.63 6.60 -25.04
C LEU A 572 13.90 6.17 -25.82
N ILE A 573 14.99 5.72 -25.19
CA ILE A 573 16.24 5.42 -25.93
C ILE A 573 16.42 3.93 -26.21
N LYS A 574 16.28 3.60 -27.51
CA LYS A 574 16.75 2.45 -28.33
C LYS A 574 16.44 1.02 -27.93
#